data_AF-A0A7V6ILF0-F1
#
_entry.id   AF-A0A7V6ILF0-F1
#
_cell.length_a   1.000
_cell.length_b   1.000
_cell.length_c   1.000
_cell.angle_alpha   90.00
_cell.angle_beta   90.00
_cell.angle_gamma   90.00
#
_symmetry.space_group_name_H-M   'P 1'
#
loop_
_entity.id
_entity.type
_entity.pdbx_description
1 polymer ?
#
loop_
_entity_poly.entity_id
_entity_poly.type
_entity_poly.pdbx_seq_one_letter_code
_entity_poly.pdbx_strand_id
1 'polypeptide(L)'
;MSDSFFELNPEEESLDLASKSHFRVLGILKSSGSSSSDLIITPDIVKKLVDNHIKVLVQRGVGENRNIKDMAYADVGAELYDDPLIIVSSSSILFKSSQFNSFELLLLKKEQTIVSYENFNDFILPDIQSLFEKRINALSYNLAIGKNGKSIVKSLEDSTLNAATKQALFSDFITPFLTSLIFNPFRYAVQTNLAILQSVYFYQGILTNKELAERFQLPWKDILLLCWNWN
;
A
#
# COMPACT_ATOMS: atom_id res chain seq x y z
N MET A 1 -26.31 -23.66 -30.29
CA MET A 1 -27.21 -23.06 -29.30
C MET A 1 -26.35 -22.67 -28.13
N SER A 2 -25.81 -21.45 -28.22
CA SER A 2 -24.93 -20.82 -27.24
C SER A 2 -25.77 -20.02 -26.25
N ASP A 3 -25.14 -19.74 -25.11
CA ASP A 3 -25.45 -18.66 -24.17
C ASP A 3 -26.47 -18.97 -23.07
N SER A 4 -26.01 -19.64 -22.01
CA SER A 4 -26.55 -19.42 -20.65
C SER A 4 -25.56 -19.75 -19.50
N PHE A 5 -24.24 -19.75 -19.73
CA PHE A 5 -23.25 -20.12 -18.70
C PHE A 5 -22.58 -18.93 -18.00
N PHE A 6 -22.98 -17.68 -18.30
CA PHE A 6 -22.36 -16.47 -17.74
C PHE A 6 -23.35 -15.40 -17.25
N GLU A 7 -24.59 -15.76 -16.94
CA GLU A 7 -25.45 -14.85 -16.17
C GLU A 7 -25.19 -15.11 -14.68
N LEU A 8 -24.48 -14.17 -14.03
CA LEU A 8 -24.34 -14.17 -12.58
C LEU A 8 -25.72 -13.93 -11.94
N ASN A 9 -26.07 -14.75 -10.96
CA ASN A 9 -27.35 -14.64 -10.25
C ASN A 9 -27.40 -13.30 -9.49
N PRO A 10 -28.46 -12.48 -9.57
CA PRO A 10 -28.59 -11.21 -8.85
C PRO A 10 -28.33 -11.31 -7.34
N GLU A 11 -28.52 -12.48 -6.72
CA GLU A 11 -28.14 -12.73 -5.33
C GLU A 11 -26.61 -12.73 -5.11
N GLU A 12 -25.82 -13.32 -6.01
CA GLU A 12 -24.34 -13.28 -5.97
C GLU A 12 -23.81 -11.86 -6.20
N GLU A 13 -24.42 -11.11 -7.12
CA GLU A 13 -24.08 -9.70 -7.38
C GLU A 13 -24.40 -8.80 -6.17
N SER A 14 -25.49 -9.09 -5.45
CA SER A 14 -25.89 -8.37 -4.23
C SER A 14 -24.99 -8.67 -3.01
N LEU A 15 -24.50 -9.91 -2.89
CA LEU A 15 -23.51 -10.32 -1.87
C LEU A 15 -22.16 -9.65 -2.11
N ASP A 16 -21.75 -9.51 -3.38
CA ASP A 16 -20.56 -8.76 -3.78
C ASP A 16 -20.70 -7.25 -3.56
N LEU A 17 -21.92 -6.70 -3.66
CA LEU A 17 -22.18 -5.28 -3.36
C LEU A 17 -22.18 -4.98 -1.86
N ALA A 18 -22.64 -5.92 -1.02
CA ALA A 18 -22.60 -5.79 0.43
C ALA A 18 -21.17 -5.94 1.00
N SER A 19 -20.33 -6.77 0.39
CA SER A 19 -18.91 -6.96 0.77
C SER A 19 -18.00 -5.78 0.37
N LYS A 20 -18.41 -4.97 -0.62
CA LYS A 20 -17.68 -3.80 -1.13
C LYS A 20 -17.51 -2.64 -0.14
N SER A 21 -18.16 -2.65 1.03
CA SER A 21 -17.95 -1.60 2.05
C SER A 21 -16.57 -1.70 2.74
N HIS A 22 -15.97 -2.90 2.77
CA HIS A 22 -14.68 -3.15 3.44
C HIS A 22 -13.46 -2.65 2.65
N PHE A 23 -13.59 -2.41 1.35
CA PHE A 23 -12.47 -1.96 0.50
C PHE A 23 -12.05 -0.51 0.71
N ARG A 24 -12.80 0.28 1.49
CA ARG A 24 -12.60 1.74 1.61
C ARG A 24 -11.89 2.18 2.89
N VAL A 25 -11.24 1.27 3.62
CA VAL A 25 -10.53 1.63 4.86
C VAL A 25 -9.02 1.60 4.64
N LEU A 26 -8.40 2.78 4.64
CA LEU A 26 -6.95 2.96 4.64
C LEU A 26 -6.45 3.18 6.08
N GLY A 27 -5.53 2.35 6.53
CA GLY A 27 -4.82 2.55 7.78
C GLY A 27 -3.44 3.16 7.55
N ILE A 28 -3.09 4.21 8.29
CA ILE A 28 -1.81 4.90 8.21
C ILE A 28 -1.07 4.68 9.53
N LEU A 29 0.04 3.95 9.48
CA LEU A 29 0.88 3.66 10.64
C LEU A 29 2.00 4.68 10.79
N LYS A 30 2.39 4.93 12.05
CA LYS A 30 3.52 5.81 12.41
C LYS A 30 4.82 5.16 11.98
N SER A 31 5.70 5.95 11.35
CA SER A 31 7.04 5.49 11.01
C SER A 31 7.89 5.22 12.26
N SER A 32 8.61 4.10 12.25
CA SER A 32 9.54 3.75 13.33
C SER A 32 10.92 4.32 13.02
N GLY A 33 11.52 5.04 13.96
CA GLY A 33 12.89 5.55 13.85
C GLY A 33 13.05 6.95 13.25
N SER A 34 14.29 7.44 13.26
CA SER A 34 14.74 8.70 12.65
C SER A 34 14.93 8.53 11.14
N SER A 35 13.94 7.99 10.43
CA SER A 35 14.09 7.76 8.99
C SER A 35 14.21 9.09 8.25
N SER A 36 15.18 9.15 7.34
CA SER A 36 15.52 10.30 6.50
C SER A 36 14.45 10.66 5.46
N SER A 37 13.36 9.88 5.40
CA SER A 37 12.22 10.18 4.55
C SER A 37 11.39 11.26 5.22
N ASP A 38 11.69 12.51 4.87
CA ASP A 38 10.84 13.68 5.16
C ASP A 38 9.40 13.52 4.59
N LEU A 39 9.13 12.51 3.76
CA LEU A 39 7.83 12.29 3.12
C LEU A 39 6.82 11.64 4.06
N ILE A 40 5.69 12.30 4.26
CA ILE A 40 4.58 11.82 5.09
C ILE A 40 3.26 11.89 4.34
N ILE A 41 2.27 11.13 4.79
CA ILE A 41 0.87 11.43 4.45
C ILE A 41 0.46 12.66 5.27
N THR A 42 0.30 13.80 4.60
CA THR A 42 -0.11 15.06 5.23
C THR A 42 -1.62 15.12 5.43
N PRO A 43 -2.12 16.02 6.30
CA PRO A 43 -3.56 16.30 6.40
C PRO A 43 -4.20 16.63 5.05
N ASP A 44 -3.51 17.32 4.13
CA ASP A 44 -4.03 17.60 2.79
C ASP A 44 -4.29 16.34 1.96
N ILE A 45 -3.39 15.34 2.05
CA ILE A 45 -3.59 14.04 1.39
C ILE A 45 -4.76 13.31 2.05
N VAL A 46 -4.82 13.29 3.38
CA VAL A 46 -5.95 12.69 4.12
C VAL A 46 -7.27 13.32 3.72
N LYS A 47 -7.33 14.66 3.67
CA LYS A 47 -8.52 15.40 3.26
C LYS A 47 -8.99 14.95 1.87
N LYS A 48 -8.09 14.86 0.90
CA LYS A 48 -8.42 14.38 -0.46
C LYS A 48 -9.00 12.95 -0.43
N LEU A 49 -8.48 12.07 0.42
CA LEU A 49 -8.98 10.70 0.55
C LEU A 49 -10.38 10.67 1.20
N VAL A 50 -10.55 11.40 2.30
CA VAL A 50 -11.83 11.52 3.02
C VAL A 50 -12.91 12.16 2.14
N ASP A 51 -12.59 13.21 1.39
CA ASP A 51 -13.48 13.86 0.41
C ASP A 51 -13.96 12.86 -0.67
N ASN A 52 -13.19 11.81 -0.95
CA ASN A 52 -13.55 10.71 -1.87
C ASN A 52 -14.24 9.53 -1.15
N HIS A 53 -14.78 9.74 0.06
CA HIS A 53 -15.47 8.73 0.87
C HIS A 53 -14.60 7.52 1.25
N ILE A 54 -13.29 7.73 1.39
CA ILE A 54 -12.37 6.74 1.96
C ILE A 54 -12.31 6.96 3.47
N LYS A 55 -12.53 5.90 4.24
CA LYS A 55 -12.32 5.91 5.69
C LYS A 55 -10.82 5.85 5.96
N VAL A 56 -10.27 6.86 6.65
CA VAL A 56 -8.85 6.94 6.97
C VAL A 56 -8.65 6.79 8.47
N LEU A 57 -7.92 5.75 8.88
CA LEU A 57 -7.49 5.54 10.26
C LEU A 57 -6.01 5.95 10.36
N VAL A 58 -5.66 6.78 11.33
CA VAL A 58 -4.31 7.32 11.48
C VAL A 58 -3.79 7.00 12.87
N GLN A 59 -2.58 6.43 12.93
CA GLN A 59 -1.88 6.26 14.18
C GLN A 59 -1.44 7.63 14.71
N ARG A 60 -1.67 7.90 16.00
CA ARG A 60 -1.17 9.12 16.64
C ARG A 60 0.33 9.26 16.48
N GLY A 61 0.78 10.47 16.18
CA GLY A 61 2.18 10.80 15.99
C GLY A 61 2.73 10.59 14.58
N VAL A 62 1.90 10.24 13.58
CA VAL A 62 2.33 10.18 12.16
C VAL A 62 2.96 11.49 11.68
N GLY A 63 2.47 12.64 12.16
CA GLY A 63 2.93 13.97 11.76
C GLY A 63 4.05 14.58 12.60
N GLU A 64 4.50 13.92 13.68
CA GLU A 64 5.43 14.49 14.67
C GLU A 64 6.73 15.02 14.05
N ASN A 65 7.32 14.25 13.11
CA ASN A 65 8.58 14.62 12.45
C ASN A 65 8.48 15.91 11.60
N ARG A 66 7.26 16.35 11.27
CA ARG A 66 6.98 17.58 10.53
C ARG A 66 6.28 18.65 11.39
N ASN A 67 6.27 18.47 12.71
CA ASN A 67 5.54 19.33 13.66
C ASN A 67 4.04 19.47 13.32
N ILE A 68 3.45 18.46 12.68
CA ILE A 68 2.02 18.42 12.41
C ILE A 68 1.34 17.75 13.59
N LYS A 69 0.42 18.47 14.23
CA LYS A 69 -0.36 17.95 15.35
C LYS A 69 -1.36 16.90 14.87
N ASP A 70 -1.58 15.88 15.68
CA ASP A 70 -2.63 14.87 15.48
C ASP A 70 -4.00 15.50 15.15
N MET A 71 -4.34 16.61 15.82
CA MET A 71 -5.62 17.30 15.60
C MET A 71 -5.81 17.75 14.14
N ALA A 72 -4.73 18.12 13.44
CA ALA A 72 -4.82 18.50 12.03
C ALA A 72 -5.30 17.35 11.14
N TYR A 73 -5.04 16.10 11.52
CA TYR A 73 -5.58 14.92 10.84
C TYR A 73 -7.05 14.69 11.20
N ALA A 74 -7.44 14.87 12.47
CA ALA A 74 -8.83 14.75 12.89
C ALA A 74 -9.73 15.83 12.27
N ASP A 75 -9.24 17.06 12.15
CA ASP A 75 -9.95 18.21 11.56
C ASP A 75 -10.34 17.98 10.09
N VAL A 76 -9.62 17.10 9.38
CA VAL A 76 -9.90 16.70 7.99
C VAL A 76 -10.64 15.36 7.88
N GLY A 77 -11.11 14.80 9.00
CA GLY A 77 -11.98 13.63 9.04
C GLY A 77 -11.29 12.28 9.22
N ALA A 78 -10.01 12.22 9.61
CA ALA A 78 -9.39 10.96 10.01
C ALA A 78 -9.82 10.52 11.41
N GLU A 79 -9.93 9.21 11.62
CA GLU A 79 -10.06 8.61 12.94
C GLU A 79 -8.68 8.32 13.53
N LEU A 80 -8.43 8.76 14.76
CA LEU A 80 -7.13 8.65 15.41
C LEU A 80 -7.10 7.47 16.40
N TYR A 81 -6.03 6.68 16.34
CA TYR A 81 -5.80 5.55 17.25
C TYR A 81 -4.37 5.53 17.78
N ASP A 82 -4.20 5.12 19.03
CA ASP A 82 -2.88 4.88 19.62
C ASP A 82 -2.34 3.48 19.28
N ASP A 83 -3.21 2.47 19.44
CA ASP A 83 -2.87 1.07 19.25
C ASP A 83 -2.86 0.70 17.75
N PRO A 84 -1.69 0.32 17.19
CA PRO A 84 -1.59 -0.09 15.79
C PRO A 84 -2.43 -1.34 15.48
N LEU A 85 -2.73 -2.20 16.46
CA LEU A 85 -3.56 -3.39 16.24
C LEU A 85 -4.98 -3.02 15.81
N ILE A 86 -5.55 -1.93 16.33
CA ILE A 86 -6.89 -1.47 15.93
C ILE A 86 -6.89 -1.06 14.46
N ILE A 87 -5.87 -0.32 14.04
CA ILE A 87 -5.70 0.12 12.65
C ILE A 87 -5.50 -1.09 11.74
N VAL A 88 -4.52 -1.93 12.05
CA VAL A 88 -4.21 -3.15 11.27
C VAL A 88 -5.43 -4.05 11.17
N SER A 89 -6.20 -4.22 12.25
CA SER A 89 -7.37 -5.08 12.21
C SER A 89 -8.57 -4.49 11.47
N SER A 90 -8.66 -3.18 11.32
CA SER A 90 -9.83 -2.51 10.72
C SER A 90 -9.61 -2.07 9.27
N SER A 91 -8.38 -2.17 8.75
CA SER A 91 -8.00 -1.70 7.42
C SER A 91 -7.80 -2.85 6.42
N SER A 92 -8.20 -2.65 5.16
CA SER A 92 -7.89 -3.57 4.06
C SER A 92 -6.53 -3.26 3.43
N ILE A 93 -6.17 -1.97 3.41
CA ILE A 93 -4.91 -1.44 2.91
C ILE A 93 -4.23 -0.68 4.05
N LEU A 94 -2.95 -0.96 4.25
CA LEU A 94 -2.10 -0.26 5.21
C LEU A 94 -1.00 0.50 4.48
N PHE A 95 -0.77 1.75 4.89
CA PHE A 95 0.32 2.58 4.42
C PHE A 95 1.26 2.94 5.56
N LYS A 96 2.57 2.91 5.28
CA LYS A 96 3.60 3.40 6.19
C LYS A 96 4.74 4.04 5.39
N SER A 97 5.20 5.24 5.76
CA SER A 97 6.33 5.91 5.06
C SER A 97 7.70 5.24 5.28
N SER A 98 7.74 4.19 6.07
CA SER A 98 8.92 3.38 6.37
C SER A 98 8.55 1.90 6.31
N GLN A 99 9.57 1.05 6.34
CA GLN A 99 9.40 -0.40 6.36
C GLN A 99 8.57 -0.85 7.57
N PHE A 100 7.74 -1.87 7.36
CA PHE A 100 7.04 -2.56 8.44
C PHE A 100 8.06 -3.39 9.24
N ASN A 101 8.05 -3.26 10.56
CA ASN A 101 8.91 -4.08 11.40
C ASN A 101 8.29 -5.47 11.63
N SER A 102 9.10 -6.42 12.11
CA SER A 102 8.65 -7.81 12.31
C SER A 102 7.42 -7.92 13.22
N PHE A 103 7.28 -7.08 14.25
CA PHE A 103 6.09 -7.10 15.11
C PHE A 103 4.84 -6.67 14.34
N GLU A 104 4.91 -5.61 13.54
CA GLU A 104 3.80 -5.15 12.71
C GLU A 104 3.42 -6.19 11.65
N LEU A 105 4.40 -6.83 11.02
CA LEU A 105 4.16 -7.93 10.08
C LEU A 105 3.46 -9.11 10.74
N LEU A 106 3.70 -9.37 12.02
CA LEU A 106 3.00 -10.39 12.79
C LEU A 106 1.52 -10.04 13.00
N LEU A 107 1.18 -8.76 13.17
CA LEU A 107 -0.19 -8.29 13.39
C LEU A 107 -1.07 -8.34 12.12
N LEU A 108 -0.46 -8.40 10.93
CA LEU A 108 -1.19 -8.41 9.67
C LEU A 108 -2.23 -9.54 9.63
N LYS A 109 -3.36 -9.26 8.98
CA LYS A 109 -4.39 -10.23 8.65
C LYS A 109 -4.16 -10.84 7.28
N LYS A 110 -4.79 -11.99 7.05
CA LYS A 110 -4.74 -12.69 5.78
C LYS A 110 -5.25 -11.80 4.64
N GLU A 111 -4.58 -11.84 3.49
CA GLU A 111 -4.96 -11.17 2.24
C GLU A 111 -4.97 -9.62 2.31
N GLN A 112 -4.36 -9.04 3.34
CA GLN A 112 -4.17 -7.59 3.41
C GLN A 112 -3.17 -7.07 2.39
N THR A 113 -3.32 -5.79 2.06
CA THR A 113 -2.39 -5.05 1.21
C THR A 113 -1.57 -4.08 2.06
N ILE A 114 -0.24 -4.10 1.90
CA ILE A 114 0.67 -3.15 2.56
C ILE A 114 1.43 -2.31 1.54
N VAL A 115 1.58 -1.03 1.81
CA VAL A 115 2.32 -0.07 0.96
C VAL A 115 3.35 0.66 1.83
N SER A 116 4.62 0.51 1.49
CA SER A 116 5.73 1.04 2.32
C SER A 116 6.97 1.39 1.51
N TYR A 117 7.91 2.09 2.15
CA TYR A 117 9.28 2.22 1.67
C TYR A 117 10.08 1.04 2.21
N GLU A 118 10.66 0.22 1.34
CA GLU A 118 11.38 -0.99 1.74
C GLU A 118 12.88 -0.84 1.52
N ASN A 119 13.65 -1.19 2.54
CA ASN A 119 15.05 -1.54 2.37
C ASN A 119 15.16 -3.07 2.34
N PHE A 120 15.26 -3.63 1.13
CA PHE A 120 15.22 -5.09 0.96
C PHE A 120 16.33 -5.85 1.70
N ASN A 121 17.39 -5.15 2.13
CA ASN A 121 18.48 -5.69 2.94
C ASN A 121 18.11 -5.90 4.41
N ASP A 122 17.04 -5.27 4.90
CA ASP A 122 16.66 -5.34 6.32
C ASP A 122 15.70 -6.49 6.62
N PHE A 123 15.10 -7.11 5.59
CA PHE A 123 14.27 -8.30 5.78
C PHE A 123 15.05 -9.47 6.38
N ILE A 124 14.34 -10.25 7.19
CA ILE A 124 14.77 -11.57 7.68
C ILE A 124 13.78 -12.66 7.25
N LEU A 125 14.21 -13.93 7.27
CA LEU A 125 13.36 -15.07 6.87
C LEU A 125 11.98 -15.10 7.57
N PRO A 126 11.86 -14.83 8.88
CA PRO A 126 10.54 -14.77 9.54
C PRO A 126 9.58 -13.74 8.96
N ASP A 127 10.10 -12.59 8.49
CA ASP A 127 9.27 -11.56 7.85
C ASP A 127 8.69 -12.10 6.53
N ILE A 128 9.54 -12.74 5.73
CA ILE A 128 9.17 -13.36 4.46
C ILE A 128 8.13 -14.47 4.66
N GLN A 129 8.32 -15.32 5.66
CA GLN A 129 7.37 -16.37 6.03
C GLN A 129 6.02 -15.78 6.45
N SER A 130 6.03 -14.73 7.26
CA SER A 130 4.81 -14.04 7.69
C SER A 130 4.02 -13.48 6.50
N LEU A 131 4.69 -12.84 5.52
CA LEU A 131 4.07 -12.33 4.31
C LEU A 131 3.48 -13.46 3.43
N PHE A 132 4.21 -14.57 3.31
CA PHE A 132 3.78 -15.76 2.57
C PHE A 132 2.54 -16.42 3.19
N GLU A 133 2.59 -16.78 4.48
CA GLU A 133 1.52 -17.50 5.18
C GLU A 133 0.21 -16.72 5.22
N LYS A 134 0.31 -15.40 5.39
CA LYS A 134 -0.83 -14.50 5.40
C LYS A 134 -1.30 -14.10 4.01
N ARG A 135 -0.67 -14.58 2.93
CA ARG A 135 -1.05 -14.24 1.55
C ARG A 135 -1.09 -12.72 1.30
N ILE A 136 -0.11 -11.99 1.81
CA ILE A 136 -0.07 -10.53 1.74
C ILE A 136 0.16 -10.07 0.30
N ASN A 137 -0.47 -8.96 -0.08
CA ASN A 137 -0.07 -8.15 -1.23
C ASN A 137 0.85 -7.04 -0.72
N ALA A 138 2.13 -7.08 -1.06
CA ALA A 138 3.11 -6.13 -0.52
C ALA A 138 3.72 -5.29 -1.63
N LEU A 139 3.68 -3.96 -1.43
CA LEU A 139 4.12 -2.97 -2.40
C LEU A 139 5.16 -2.04 -1.78
N SER A 140 6.28 -1.93 -2.48
CA SER A 140 7.38 -1.02 -2.16
C SER A 140 7.29 0.19 -3.08
N TYR A 141 6.82 1.33 -2.58
CA TYR A 141 6.63 2.50 -3.45
C TYR A 141 7.96 3.09 -3.95
N ASN A 142 9.10 2.75 -3.33
CA ASN A 142 10.44 3.08 -3.83
C ASN A 142 10.88 2.29 -5.08
N LEU A 143 10.16 1.22 -5.43
CA LEU A 143 10.31 0.54 -6.72
C LEU A 143 9.47 1.17 -7.84
N ALA A 144 8.59 2.12 -7.52
CA ALA A 144 7.67 2.69 -8.51
C ALA A 144 8.41 3.41 -9.65
N ILE A 145 8.03 3.08 -10.89
CA ILE A 145 8.58 3.66 -12.11
C ILE A 145 7.53 4.55 -12.78
N GLY A 146 7.94 5.75 -13.17
CA GLY A 146 7.12 6.70 -13.89
C GLY A 146 6.98 6.35 -15.37
N LYS A 147 6.09 7.05 -16.07
CA LYS A 147 5.84 6.83 -17.52
C LYS A 147 7.08 7.02 -18.40
N ASN A 148 8.07 7.77 -17.92
CA ASN A 148 9.34 8.01 -18.58
C ASN A 148 10.38 6.89 -18.35
N GLY A 149 10.01 5.79 -17.67
CA GLY A 149 10.91 4.69 -17.33
C GLY A 149 11.87 4.99 -16.18
N LYS A 150 11.76 6.15 -15.52
CA LYS A 150 12.61 6.53 -14.38
C LYS A 150 11.91 6.23 -13.05
N SER A 151 12.69 5.88 -12.03
CA SER A 151 12.17 5.71 -10.67
C SER A 151 11.61 7.04 -10.15
N ILE A 152 10.36 7.00 -9.68
CA ILE A 152 9.66 8.17 -9.12
C ILE A 152 10.36 8.60 -7.84
N VAL A 153 10.63 7.66 -6.95
CA VAL A 153 11.21 7.97 -5.63
C VAL A 153 12.65 8.44 -5.74
N LYS A 154 13.47 7.92 -6.66
CA LYS A 154 14.81 8.49 -6.90
C LYS A 154 14.76 9.95 -7.33
N SER A 155 13.73 10.35 -8.08
CA SER A 155 13.53 11.77 -8.42
C SER A 155 13.09 12.61 -7.21
N LEU A 156 12.38 12.02 -6.24
CA LEU A 156 12.04 12.69 -4.97
C LEU A 156 13.27 12.82 -4.04
N GLU A 157 14.23 11.90 -4.15
CA GLU A 157 15.46 11.91 -3.35
C GLU A 157 16.53 12.87 -3.89
N ASP A 158 16.30 13.50 -5.06
CA ASP A 158 17.20 14.48 -5.66
C ASP A 158 17.58 15.58 -4.65
N SER A 159 18.89 15.78 -4.45
CA SER A 159 19.44 16.71 -3.47
C SER A 159 19.18 18.18 -3.82
N THR A 160 18.81 18.48 -5.07
CA THR A 160 18.50 19.84 -5.53
C THR A 160 17.10 20.30 -5.13
N LEU A 161 16.20 19.37 -4.79
CA LEU A 161 14.83 19.69 -4.40
C LEU A 161 14.75 20.04 -2.91
N ASN A 162 14.00 21.09 -2.58
CA ASN A 162 13.68 21.41 -1.19
C ASN A 162 12.57 20.47 -0.64
N ALA A 163 12.43 20.42 0.68
CA ALA A 163 11.50 19.50 1.35
C ALA A 163 10.02 19.74 0.99
N ALA A 164 9.62 20.97 0.65
CA ALA A 164 8.25 21.30 0.25
C ALA A 164 7.96 20.76 -1.16
N THR A 165 8.88 20.95 -2.11
CA THR A 165 8.75 20.41 -3.47
C THR A 165 8.74 18.88 -3.46
N LYS A 166 9.61 18.25 -2.65
CA LYS A 166 9.60 16.79 -2.46
C LYS A 166 8.25 16.29 -1.96
N GLN A 167 7.69 16.95 -0.94
CA GLN A 167 6.38 16.60 -0.39
C GLN A 167 5.24 16.79 -1.39
N ALA A 168 5.27 17.85 -2.20
CA ALA A 168 4.26 18.10 -3.23
C ALA A 168 4.27 17.01 -4.31
N LEU A 169 5.46 16.69 -4.85
CA LEU A 169 5.63 15.62 -5.83
C LEU A 169 5.24 14.25 -5.26
N PHE A 170 5.57 13.99 -3.99
CA PHE A 170 5.13 12.78 -3.31
C PHE A 170 3.60 12.74 -3.19
N SER A 171 2.94 13.84 -2.80
CA SER A 171 1.47 13.94 -2.76
C SER A 171 0.85 13.60 -4.11
N ASP A 172 1.38 14.16 -5.20
CA ASP A 172 0.87 13.97 -6.56
C ASP A 172 1.05 12.53 -7.07
N PHE A 173 2.07 11.84 -6.56
CA PHE A 173 2.30 10.42 -6.83
C PHE A 173 1.44 9.51 -5.95
N ILE A 174 1.52 9.67 -4.62
CA ILE A 174 1.00 8.70 -3.67
C ILE A 174 -0.53 8.72 -3.59
N THR A 175 -1.15 9.90 -3.77
CA THR A 175 -2.62 10.04 -3.72
C THR A 175 -3.30 9.18 -4.79
N PRO A 176 -2.99 9.30 -6.09
CA PRO A 176 -3.59 8.43 -7.11
C PRO A 176 -3.11 6.98 -7.00
N PHE A 177 -1.91 6.72 -6.48
CA PHE A 177 -1.41 5.37 -6.21
C PHE A 177 -2.31 4.63 -5.20
N LEU A 178 -2.54 5.24 -4.03
CA LEU A 178 -3.41 4.68 -2.99
C LEU A 178 -4.86 4.61 -3.45
N THR A 179 -5.36 5.65 -4.10
CA THR A 179 -6.72 5.70 -4.68
C THR A 179 -6.95 4.54 -5.65
N SER A 180 -5.97 4.26 -6.52
CA SER A 180 -6.05 3.14 -7.47
C SER A 180 -6.11 1.78 -6.78
N LEU A 181 -5.39 1.59 -5.67
CA LEU A 181 -5.45 0.36 -4.87
C LEU A 181 -6.78 0.22 -4.10
N ILE A 182 -7.32 1.33 -3.60
CA ILE A 182 -8.54 1.35 -2.78
C ILE A 182 -9.79 1.10 -3.62
N PHE A 183 -9.88 1.73 -4.80
CA PHE A 183 -11.11 1.66 -5.62
C PHE A 183 -11.16 0.50 -6.60
N ASN A 184 -10.08 -0.26 -6.76
CA ASN A 184 -10.02 -1.36 -7.72
C ASN A 184 -9.61 -2.67 -7.06
N PRO A 185 -10.05 -3.82 -7.59
CA PRO A 185 -9.43 -5.10 -7.24
C PRO A 185 -7.92 -5.04 -7.47
N PHE A 186 -7.15 -5.61 -6.55
CA PHE A 186 -5.68 -5.52 -6.57
C PHE A 186 -5.08 -5.90 -7.93
N ARG A 187 -5.54 -7.02 -8.51
CA ARG A 187 -5.13 -7.47 -9.85
C ARG A 187 -5.36 -6.41 -10.93
N TYR A 188 -6.50 -5.74 -10.92
CA TYR A 188 -6.81 -4.69 -11.90
C TYR A 188 -5.91 -3.45 -11.70
N ALA A 189 -5.66 -3.05 -10.46
CA ALA A 189 -4.74 -1.96 -10.15
C ALA A 189 -3.32 -2.27 -10.67
N VAL A 190 -2.84 -3.50 -10.48
CA VAL A 190 -1.57 -3.98 -11.04
C VAL A 190 -1.57 -3.97 -12.58
N GLN A 191 -2.67 -4.36 -13.22
CA GLN A 191 -2.76 -4.41 -14.69
C GLN A 191 -2.79 -3.04 -15.36
N THR A 192 -3.34 -2.03 -14.69
CA THR A 192 -3.63 -0.72 -15.29
C THR A 192 -2.69 0.40 -14.86
N ASN A 193 -1.87 0.17 -13.83
CA ASN A 193 -0.98 1.18 -13.28
C ASN A 193 0.46 0.66 -13.21
N LEU A 194 1.33 1.18 -14.08
CA LEU A 194 2.74 0.79 -14.16
C LEU A 194 3.49 1.00 -12.84
N ALA A 195 3.20 2.09 -12.11
CA ALA A 195 3.85 2.35 -10.82
C ALA A 195 3.48 1.27 -9.79
N ILE A 196 2.22 0.85 -9.78
CA ILE A 196 1.74 -0.25 -8.92
C ILE A 196 2.39 -1.56 -9.36
N LEU A 197 2.35 -1.90 -10.65
CA LEU A 197 2.95 -3.11 -11.22
C LEU A 197 4.40 -3.31 -10.77
N GLN A 198 5.22 -2.26 -10.88
CA GLN A 198 6.64 -2.32 -10.53
C GLN A 198 6.89 -2.36 -9.02
N SER A 199 5.94 -1.87 -8.22
CA SER A 199 6.07 -1.83 -6.77
C SER A 199 5.80 -3.17 -6.07
N VAL A 200 5.14 -4.12 -6.72
CA VAL A 200 4.73 -5.38 -6.09
C VAL A 200 5.95 -6.27 -5.83
N TYR A 201 6.21 -6.59 -4.57
CA TYR A 201 7.22 -7.58 -4.15
C TYR A 201 6.60 -8.85 -3.55
N PHE A 202 5.35 -8.81 -3.08
CA PHE A 202 4.52 -10.00 -2.85
C PHE A 202 3.14 -9.84 -3.48
N TYR A 203 2.65 -10.89 -4.14
CA TYR A 203 1.30 -10.99 -4.67
C TYR A 203 0.61 -12.22 -4.08
N GLN A 204 -0.40 -12.01 -3.22
CA GLN A 204 -1.13 -13.08 -2.53
C GLN A 204 -0.19 -14.09 -1.81
N GLY A 205 0.90 -13.59 -1.23
CA GLY A 205 1.94 -14.40 -0.59
C GLY A 205 3.00 -14.97 -1.55
N ILE A 206 2.82 -14.87 -2.86
CA ILE A 206 3.83 -15.27 -3.84
C ILE A 206 4.87 -14.16 -3.97
N LEU A 207 6.14 -14.50 -3.74
CA LEU A 207 7.26 -13.58 -3.92
C LEU A 207 7.44 -13.25 -5.40
N THR A 208 7.47 -11.96 -5.73
CA THR A 208 7.59 -11.46 -7.12
C THR A 208 8.89 -10.70 -7.36
N ASN A 209 9.54 -10.22 -6.31
CA ASN A 209 10.83 -9.55 -6.41
C ASN A 209 11.97 -10.58 -6.46
N LYS A 210 12.68 -10.63 -7.60
CA LYS A 210 13.77 -11.56 -7.87
C LYS A 210 14.96 -11.40 -6.92
N GLU A 211 15.39 -10.17 -6.65
CA GLU A 211 16.54 -9.89 -5.79
C GLU A 211 16.31 -10.40 -4.36
N LEU A 212 15.12 -10.12 -3.82
CA LEU A 212 14.70 -10.61 -2.51
C LEU A 212 14.63 -12.15 -2.48
N ALA A 213 14.16 -12.78 -3.56
CA ALA A 213 14.08 -14.23 -3.68
C ALA A 213 15.45 -14.91 -3.71
N GLU A 214 16.38 -14.38 -4.50
CA GLU A 214 17.74 -14.88 -4.60
C GLU A 214 18.47 -14.78 -3.26
N ARG A 215 18.29 -13.66 -2.55
CA ARG A 215 18.86 -13.45 -1.22
C ARG A 215 18.47 -14.55 -0.22
N PHE A 216 17.21 -14.97 -0.24
CA PHE A 216 16.68 -15.98 0.67
C PHE A 216 16.67 -17.40 0.09
N GLN A 217 17.14 -17.58 -1.15
CA GLN A 217 17.09 -18.85 -1.88
C GLN A 217 15.67 -19.42 -1.98
N LEU A 218 14.69 -18.54 -2.20
CA LEU A 218 13.27 -18.89 -2.32
C LEU A 218 12.81 -18.85 -3.78
N PRO A 219 11.79 -19.65 -4.14
CA PRO A 219 11.16 -19.54 -5.45
C PRO A 219 10.42 -18.19 -5.58
N TRP A 220 10.42 -17.65 -6.79
CA TRP A 220 9.65 -16.45 -7.13
C TRP A 220 8.94 -16.65 -8.46
N LYS A 221 7.92 -15.82 -8.72
CA LYS A 221 7.21 -15.79 -10.00
C LYS A 221 7.02 -14.37 -10.48
N ASP A 222 7.20 -14.16 -11.78
CA ASP A 222 6.94 -12.87 -12.40
C ASP A 222 5.48 -12.45 -12.21
N ILE A 223 5.27 -11.23 -11.73
CA ILE A 223 3.95 -10.63 -11.52
C ILE A 223 3.12 -10.60 -12.80
N LEU A 224 3.75 -10.46 -13.98
CA LEU A 224 3.07 -10.49 -15.27
C LEU A 224 2.42 -11.86 -15.54
N LEU A 225 3.05 -12.95 -15.09
CA LEU A 225 2.52 -14.31 -15.21
C LEU A 225 1.46 -14.65 -14.16
N LEU A 226 1.31 -13.81 -13.14
CA LEU A 226 0.28 -13.94 -12.11
C LEU A 226 -0.95 -13.11 -12.45
N CYS A 227 -0.74 -11.91 -12.99
CA CYS A 227 -1.82 -10.97 -13.25
C CYS A 227 -2.43 -11.12 -14.64
N TRP A 228 -1.77 -11.70 -15.65
CA TRP A 228 -2.37 -11.90 -16.97
C TRP A 228 -2.67 -13.37 -17.24
N ASN A 229 -3.84 -13.63 -17.82
CA ASN A 229 -4.18 -14.94 -18.36
C ASN A 229 -3.69 -14.94 -19.81
N TRP A 230 -2.65 -15.71 -20.10
CA TRP A 230 -2.04 -15.81 -21.43
C TRP A 230 -2.69 -16.92 -22.29
N ASN A 231 -3.98 -17.20 -22.04
CA ASN A 231 -4.75 -18.24 -22.73
C ASN A 231 -5.42 -17.70 -23.99
#